data_AF-A0A426VQU6-F1
#
_entry.id   AF-A0A426VQU6-F1
#
_cell.length_a   1.000
_cell.length_b   1.000
_cell.length_c   1.000
_cell.angle_alpha   90.00
_cell.angle_beta   90.00
_cell.angle_gamma   90.00
#
_symmetry.space_group_name_H-M   'P 1'
#
loop_
_entity.id
_entity.type
_entity.pdbx_description
1 polymer ?
#
loop_
_entity_poly.entity_id
_entity_poly.type
_entity_poly.pdbx_seq_one_letter_code
_entity_poly.pdbx_strand_id
1 'polypeptide(L)'
;MLWLLLSFILFSPSVSGAQPGPVRKEVVSECGDYQLKIVSLELNRNIPEQSILDESAGHFGNPYLLTQELVYISKAGVTTHSISNVWPEYERIDPTRYYSATIKQCTDKREAIIAFWSGGNCRDVCEAWALVTFTEDGTIESSKGLSYQEFKLFN
;
A
#
# COMPACT_ATOMS: atom_id res chain seq x y z
N MET A 1 17.69 49.91 29.47
CA MET A 1 16.32 50.29 29.11
C MET A 1 16.00 49.66 27.77
N LEU A 2 14.88 48.94 27.75
CA LEU A 2 14.28 48.17 26.66
C LEU A 2 13.65 49.11 25.62
N TRP A 3 13.58 48.69 24.35
CA TRP A 3 12.43 48.76 23.41
C TRP A 3 12.95 48.45 21.99
N LEU A 4 12.80 47.22 21.50
CA LEU A 4 11.70 46.77 20.61
C LEU A 4 11.58 47.64 19.36
N LEU A 5 12.23 47.21 18.27
CA LEU A 5 11.81 47.57 16.92
C LEU A 5 11.09 46.39 16.30
N LEU A 6 9.83 46.68 15.99
CA LEU A 6 8.80 45.80 15.46
C LEU A 6 9.23 45.12 14.17
N SER A 7 9.01 43.81 14.16
CA SER A 7 8.94 42.95 13.00
C SER A 7 7.86 43.42 12.02
N PHE A 8 8.24 43.70 10.79
CA PHE A 8 7.36 43.55 9.63
C PHE A 8 8.03 42.57 8.66
N ILE A 9 7.96 41.28 9.00
CA ILE A 9 8.07 40.26 7.97
C ILE A 9 6.70 40.21 7.32
N LEU A 10 6.68 40.64 6.06
CA LEU A 10 5.56 40.57 5.15
C LEU A 10 4.98 39.14 5.16
N PHE A 11 3.75 39.01 5.66
CA PHE A 11 2.91 37.86 5.35
C PHE A 11 2.69 37.86 3.83
N SER A 12 3.36 36.96 3.13
CA SER A 12 3.00 36.63 1.77
C SER A 12 1.73 35.77 1.85
N PRO A 13 0.58 36.22 1.33
CA PRO A 13 -0.61 35.37 1.26
C PRO A 13 -0.30 34.13 0.42
N SER A 14 -0.71 32.97 0.95
CA SER A 14 -0.55 31.67 0.34
C SER A 14 -1.08 31.66 -1.10
N VAL A 15 -0.23 31.20 -2.02
CA VAL A 15 -0.51 31.08 -3.44
C VAL A 15 -1.69 30.12 -3.67
N SER A 16 -2.78 30.65 -4.22
CA SER A 16 -3.80 29.90 -4.94
C SER A 16 -3.13 29.11 -6.07
N GLY A 17 -3.17 27.77 -6.03
CA GLY A 17 -2.82 26.94 -7.18
C GLY A 17 -1.86 25.77 -6.95
N ALA A 18 -1.49 25.42 -5.72
CA ALA A 18 -0.75 24.18 -5.50
C ALA A 18 -1.67 22.99 -5.83
N GLN A 19 -1.34 22.22 -6.89
CA GLN A 19 -1.91 20.89 -7.05
C GLN A 19 -1.61 20.13 -5.74
N PRO A 20 -2.63 19.62 -5.04
CA PRO A 20 -2.38 18.87 -3.82
C PRO A 20 -1.45 17.71 -4.16
N GLY A 21 -0.29 17.70 -3.51
CA GLY A 21 0.72 16.67 -3.67
C GLY A 21 0.18 15.28 -3.30
N PRO A 22 1.00 14.23 -3.42
CA PRO A 22 0.58 12.88 -3.11
C PRO A 22 -0.03 12.76 -1.70
N VAL A 23 -1.12 11.98 -1.62
CA VAL A 23 -1.84 11.69 -0.38
C VAL A 23 -1.34 10.37 0.17
N ARG A 24 -0.93 10.37 1.43
CA ARG A 24 -0.53 9.15 2.14
C ARG A 24 -1.75 8.53 2.84
N LYS A 25 -1.96 7.23 2.63
CA LYS A 25 -3.02 6.43 3.26
C LYS A 25 -2.41 5.28 4.06
N GLU A 26 -3.08 4.91 5.14
CA GLU A 26 -2.71 3.76 5.96
C GLU A 26 -3.90 2.85 6.19
N VAL A 27 -3.67 1.55 6.08
CA VAL A 27 -4.59 0.50 6.53
C VAL A 27 -3.85 -0.31 7.59
N VAL A 28 -4.44 -0.45 8.78
CA VAL A 28 -3.82 -1.09 9.93
C VAL A 28 -4.60 -2.34 10.33
N SER A 29 -3.89 -3.40 10.71
CA SER A 29 -4.46 -4.65 11.23
C SER A 29 -3.70 -5.09 12.49
N GLU A 30 -4.43 -5.36 13.56
CA GLU A 30 -3.88 -5.86 14.83
C GLU A 30 -3.87 -7.39 14.79
N CYS A 31 -2.70 -8.00 15.03
CA CYS A 31 -2.46 -9.44 14.81
C CYS A 31 -2.07 -10.20 16.09
N GLY A 32 -2.43 -9.66 17.26
CA GLY A 32 -2.03 -10.22 18.55
C GLY A 32 -0.77 -9.54 19.08
N ASP A 33 0.40 -10.16 18.93
CA ASP A 33 1.68 -9.65 19.44
C ASP A 33 2.44 -8.74 18.45
N TYR A 34 1.90 -8.57 17.24
CA TYR A 34 2.39 -7.65 16.22
C TYR A 34 1.23 -6.92 15.52
N GLN A 35 1.59 -5.88 14.79
CA GLN A 35 0.68 -5.09 13.96
C GLN A 35 1.22 -5.05 12.52
N LEU A 36 0.30 -5.14 11.56
CA LEU A 36 0.59 -4.91 10.15
C LEU A 36 -0.02 -3.59 9.69
N LYS A 37 0.72 -2.86 8.86
CA LYS A 37 0.18 -1.71 8.13
C LYS A 37 0.48 -1.81 6.66
N ILE A 38 -0.47 -1.47 5.82
CA ILE A 38 -0.21 -1.10 4.44
C ILE A 38 -0.19 0.43 4.36
N VAL A 39 0.95 0.97 3.96
CA VAL A 39 1.13 2.39 3.70
C VAL A 39 1.12 2.59 2.20
N SER A 40 0.24 3.45 1.69
CA SER A 40 0.15 3.77 0.27
C SER A 40 0.38 5.25 0.04
N LEU A 41 1.12 5.59 -0.99
CA LEU A 41 1.23 6.95 -1.50
C LEU A 41 0.45 7.02 -2.81
N GLU A 42 -0.58 7.85 -2.87
CA GLU A 42 -1.42 8.01 -4.05
C GLU A 42 -1.36 9.45 -4.58
N LEU A 43 -1.38 9.62 -5.90
CA LEU A 43 -1.71 10.89 -6.53
C LEU A 43 -3.10 11.35 -6.10
N ASN A 44 -3.30 12.67 -6.07
CA ASN A 44 -4.62 13.20 -5.81
C ASN A 44 -5.59 12.80 -6.94
N ARG A 45 -6.76 12.25 -6.58
CA ARG A 45 -7.78 11.80 -7.54
C ARG A 45 -8.42 12.91 -8.37
N ASN A 46 -8.16 14.17 -8.02
CA ASN A 46 -8.55 15.33 -8.83
C ASN A 46 -7.68 15.48 -10.10
N ILE A 47 -6.55 14.75 -10.19
CA ILE A 47 -5.75 14.67 -11.40
C ILE A 47 -6.48 13.77 -12.41
N PRO A 48 -6.80 14.25 -13.62
CA PRO A 48 -7.48 13.42 -14.62
C PRO A 48 -6.66 12.20 -14.98
N GLU A 49 -7.29 11.03 -15.04
CA GLU A 49 -6.61 9.75 -15.30
C GLU A 49 -5.80 9.77 -16.61
N GLN A 50 -6.33 10.39 -17.67
CA GLN A 50 -5.64 10.54 -18.95
C GLN A 50 -4.35 11.38 -18.90
N SER A 51 -4.09 12.09 -17.80
CA SER A 51 -2.85 12.84 -17.61
C SER A 51 -1.77 12.05 -16.86
N ILE A 52 -2.12 10.86 -16.38
CA ILE A 52 -1.24 9.97 -15.62
C ILE A 52 -0.68 8.87 -16.53
N LEU A 53 -1.47 8.38 -17.49
CA LEU A 53 -1.11 7.30 -18.40
C LEU A 53 -1.50 7.63 -19.85
N ASP A 54 -0.62 7.30 -20.81
CA ASP A 54 -0.90 7.38 -22.26
C ASP A 54 -1.75 6.19 -22.76
N GLU A 55 -1.89 5.13 -21.97
CA GLU A 55 -2.62 3.89 -22.30
C GLU A 55 -3.83 3.67 -21.37
N SER A 56 -4.81 2.88 -21.83
CA SER A 56 -6.03 2.58 -21.05
C SER A 56 -5.69 1.97 -19.67
N ALA A 57 -6.08 2.65 -18.59
CA ALA A 57 -5.77 2.29 -17.20
C ALA A 57 -6.25 0.89 -16.78
N GLY A 58 -7.12 0.26 -17.56
CA GLY A 58 -7.54 -1.12 -17.37
C GLY A 58 -6.37 -2.11 -17.29
N HIS A 59 -5.21 -1.81 -17.90
CA HIS A 59 -4.03 -2.65 -17.80
C HIS A 59 -3.20 -2.37 -16.54
N PHE A 60 -3.20 -1.15 -16.02
CA PHE A 60 -2.29 -0.71 -14.96
C PHE A 60 -2.88 -0.76 -13.56
N GLY A 61 -4.21 -0.81 -13.44
CA GLY A 61 -4.90 -1.01 -12.18
C GLY A 61 -5.31 0.25 -11.44
N ASN A 62 -4.73 0.55 -10.28
CA ASN A 62 -4.97 1.84 -9.63
C ASN A 62 -3.95 2.86 -10.17
N PRO A 63 -4.30 3.66 -11.20
CA PRO A 63 -3.34 4.57 -11.84
C PRO A 63 -2.86 5.68 -10.90
N TYR A 64 -3.57 5.91 -9.80
CA TYR A 64 -3.19 6.90 -8.80
C TYR A 64 -2.16 6.36 -7.81
N LEU A 65 -1.91 5.05 -7.75
CA LEU A 65 -0.96 4.48 -6.78
C LEU A 65 0.48 4.74 -7.22
N LEU A 66 1.25 5.44 -6.39
CA LEU A 66 2.67 5.71 -6.63
C LEU A 66 3.56 4.66 -5.98
N THR A 67 3.34 4.41 -4.69
CA THR A 67 4.07 3.42 -3.91
C THR A 67 3.16 2.74 -2.91
N GLN A 68 3.53 1.52 -2.51
CA GLN A 68 2.87 0.80 -1.44
C GLN A 68 3.87 -0.06 -0.67
N GLU A 69 3.79 0.03 0.65
CA GLU A 69 4.68 -0.63 1.59
C GLU A 69 3.88 -1.45 2.60
N LEU A 70 4.40 -2.61 2.98
CA LEU A 70 3.94 -3.40 4.11
C LEU A 70 4.88 -3.15 5.29
N VAL A 71 4.32 -2.59 6.38
CA VAL A 71 5.05 -2.29 7.61
C VAL A 71 4.64 -3.31 8.67
N TYR A 72 5.61 -4.02 9.20
CA TYR A 72 5.48 -4.94 10.33
C TYR A 72 6.00 -4.25 11.60
N ILE A 73 5.20 -4.27 12.66
CA ILE A 73 5.53 -3.62 13.93
C ILE A 73 5.39 -4.65 15.05
N SER A 74 6.50 -4.96 15.73
CA SER A 74 6.52 -5.85 16.89
C SER A 74 7.35 -5.26 18.02
N LYS A 75 7.51 -6.02 19.11
CA LYS A 75 8.41 -5.67 20.22
C LYS A 75 9.88 -5.60 19.80
N ALA A 76 10.27 -6.33 18.75
CA ALA A 76 11.64 -6.34 18.23
C ALA A 76 11.97 -5.08 17.43
N GLY A 77 10.96 -4.41 16.85
CA GLY A 77 11.14 -3.19 16.09
C GLY A 77 10.10 -3.00 14.98
N VAL A 78 10.47 -2.15 14.02
CA VAL A 78 9.68 -1.85 12.83
C VAL A 78 10.46 -2.30 11.60
N THR A 79 9.83 -3.13 10.78
CA THR A 79 10.40 -3.63 9.52
C THR A 79 9.47 -3.26 8.37
N THR A 80 10.02 -2.73 7.28
CA THR A 80 9.24 -2.27 6.13
C THR A 80 9.66 -3.03 4.88
N HIS A 81 8.67 -3.50 4.13
CA HIS A 81 8.85 -4.18 2.85
C HIS A 81 8.12 -3.43 1.75
N SER A 82 8.71 -3.40 0.55
CA SER A 82 7.93 -3.07 -0.65
C SER A 82 6.84 -4.12 -0.82
N ILE A 83 5.63 -3.70 -1.21
CA ILE A 83 4.52 -4.64 -1.42
C ILE A 83 4.84 -5.68 -2.51
N SER A 84 5.72 -5.34 -3.45
CA SER A 84 6.21 -6.24 -4.50
C SER A 84 6.99 -7.45 -3.95
N ASN A 85 7.62 -7.32 -2.78
CA ASN A 85 8.36 -8.42 -2.14
C ASN A 85 7.42 -9.45 -1.51
N VAL A 86 6.15 -9.08 -1.37
CA VAL A 86 5.10 -9.91 -0.78
C VAL A 86 4.33 -10.65 -1.88
N TRP A 87 4.59 -10.34 -3.16
CA TRP A 87 3.92 -11.01 -4.26
C TRP A 87 4.17 -12.52 -4.18
N PRO A 88 3.11 -13.34 -4.25
CA PRO A 88 3.30 -14.76 -4.33
C PRO A 88 4.06 -15.06 -5.62
N GLU A 89 5.05 -15.96 -5.59
CA GLU A 89 5.79 -16.42 -6.79
C GLU A 89 4.91 -17.16 -7.83
N TYR A 90 3.58 -17.08 -7.72
CA TYR A 90 2.61 -17.85 -8.46
C TYR A 90 2.12 -17.13 -9.72
N GLU A 91 1.74 -17.91 -10.74
CA GLU A 91 1.35 -17.53 -12.12
C GLU A 91 0.21 -16.50 -12.28
N ARG A 92 -0.36 -15.97 -11.20
CA ARG A 92 -1.59 -15.15 -11.25
C ARG A 92 -1.36 -13.64 -11.09
N ILE A 93 -0.16 -13.23 -10.67
CA ILE A 93 0.21 -11.80 -10.65
C ILE A 93 0.96 -11.50 -11.93
N ASP A 94 0.33 -10.74 -12.82
CA ASP A 94 1.01 -10.14 -13.97
C ASP A 94 1.95 -9.02 -13.47
N PRO A 95 3.29 -9.17 -13.64
CA PRO A 95 4.26 -8.20 -13.13
C PRO A 95 4.20 -6.84 -13.84
N THR A 96 3.46 -6.71 -14.94
CA THR A 96 3.29 -5.42 -15.64
C THR A 96 2.14 -4.58 -15.08
N ARG A 97 1.46 -5.03 -14.02
CA ARG A 97 0.28 -4.33 -13.45
C ARG A 97 0.56 -3.82 -12.03
N TYR A 98 -0.07 -2.71 -11.65
CA TYR A 98 -0.03 -2.21 -10.28
C TYR A 98 -1.21 -2.76 -9.47
N TYR A 99 -0.90 -3.51 -8.43
CA TYR A 99 -1.89 -4.07 -7.51
C TYR A 99 -2.00 -3.18 -6.27
N SER A 100 -3.23 -2.83 -5.91
CA SER A 100 -3.53 -2.30 -4.59
C SER A 100 -3.69 -3.47 -3.61
N ALA A 101 -2.79 -3.55 -2.64
CA ALA A 101 -2.86 -4.57 -1.61
C ALA A 101 -3.78 -4.17 -0.45
N THR A 102 -4.34 -5.16 0.23
CA THR A 102 -5.12 -5.02 1.45
C THR A 102 -4.87 -6.21 2.37
N ILE A 103 -4.69 -5.94 3.67
CA ILE A 103 -4.64 -6.99 4.69
C ILE A 103 -6.07 -7.50 4.89
N LYS A 104 -6.33 -8.77 4.53
CA LYS A 104 -7.64 -9.40 4.75
C LYS A 104 -7.73 -9.98 6.15
N GLN A 105 -6.65 -10.59 6.61
CA GLN A 105 -6.58 -11.25 7.90
C GLN A 105 -5.13 -11.41 8.32
N CYS A 106 -4.90 -11.50 9.62
CA CYS A 106 -3.66 -11.99 10.18
C CYS A 106 -3.93 -12.86 11.41
N THR A 107 -2.96 -13.68 11.77
CA THR A 107 -3.02 -14.63 12.89
C THR A 107 -1.95 -14.30 13.92
N ASP A 108 -2.09 -14.82 15.14
CA ASP A 108 -1.09 -14.74 16.20
C ASP A 108 0.18 -15.57 15.90
N LYS A 109 0.20 -16.31 14.79
CA LYS A 109 1.34 -17.12 14.33
C LYS A 109 2.27 -16.40 13.37
N ARG A 110 2.15 -15.06 13.27
CA ARG A 110 2.91 -14.23 12.31
C ARG A 110 2.60 -14.61 10.87
N GLU A 111 1.33 -14.86 10.58
CA GLU A 111 0.84 -15.11 9.23
C GLU A 111 -0.19 -14.06 8.86
N ALA A 112 -0.21 -13.64 7.59
CA ALA A 112 -1.23 -12.74 7.09
C ALA A 112 -1.66 -13.09 5.68
N ILE A 113 -2.95 -12.90 5.43
CA ILE A 113 -3.52 -12.97 4.09
C ILE A 113 -3.56 -11.57 3.51
N ILE A 114 -2.79 -11.36 2.46
CA ILE A 114 -2.76 -10.12 1.69
C ILE A 114 -3.51 -10.37 0.37
N ALA A 115 -4.54 -9.57 0.12
CA ALA A 115 -5.20 -9.53 -1.18
C ALA A 115 -4.57 -8.46 -2.05
N PHE A 116 -4.37 -8.76 -3.32
CA PHE A 116 -3.82 -7.88 -4.34
C PHE A 116 -4.87 -7.68 -5.41
N TRP A 117 -5.38 -6.45 -5.54
CA TRP A 117 -6.40 -6.11 -6.53
C TRP A 117 -5.84 -5.15 -7.56
N SER A 118 -5.89 -5.53 -8.83
CA SER A 118 -5.31 -4.75 -9.93
C SER A 118 -6.32 -3.93 -10.69
N GLY A 119 -7.59 -3.80 -10.29
CA GLY A 119 -8.61 -3.04 -11.04
C GLY A 119 -8.89 -3.47 -12.50
N GLY A 120 -10.04 -3.01 -13.02
CA GLY A 120 -10.36 -3.02 -14.46
C GLY A 120 -10.27 -4.37 -15.20
N ASN A 121 -10.33 -4.34 -16.54
CA ASN A 121 -10.29 -5.50 -17.43
C ASN A 121 -9.01 -6.35 -17.25
N CYS A 122 -9.01 -7.27 -16.28
CA CYS A 122 -8.04 -8.36 -16.23
C CYS A 122 -8.38 -9.39 -17.32
N ARG A 123 -7.37 -9.92 -18.02
CA ARG A 123 -7.57 -11.06 -18.93
C ARG A 123 -7.75 -12.38 -18.17
N ASP A 124 -7.07 -12.52 -17.03
CA ASP A 124 -7.05 -13.78 -16.26
C ASP A 124 -7.50 -13.58 -14.79
N VAL A 125 -6.73 -12.83 -13.98
CA VAL A 125 -7.00 -12.68 -12.54
C VAL A 125 -7.01 -11.20 -12.13
N CYS A 126 -8.11 -10.75 -11.55
CA CYS A 126 -8.30 -9.38 -11.06
C CYS A 126 -7.94 -9.24 -9.56
N GLU A 127 -8.00 -10.34 -8.83
CA GLU A 127 -7.67 -10.40 -7.40
C GLU A 127 -6.84 -11.67 -7.14
N ALA A 128 -5.65 -11.49 -6.58
CA ALA A 128 -4.80 -12.56 -6.11
C ALA A 128 -4.69 -12.49 -4.58
N TRP A 129 -4.47 -13.64 -3.94
CA TRP A 129 -4.29 -13.71 -2.49
C TRP A 129 -2.97 -14.41 -2.19
N ALA A 130 -2.23 -13.90 -1.20
CA ALA A 130 -1.04 -14.54 -0.67
C ALA A 130 -1.18 -14.75 0.84
N LEU A 131 -0.78 -15.93 1.29
CA LEU A 131 -0.44 -16.19 2.68
C LEU A 131 1.04 -15.84 2.87
N VAL A 132 1.31 -14.88 3.74
CA VAL A 132 2.64 -14.35 4.02
C VAL A 132 2.99 -14.75 5.44
N THR A 133 4.13 -15.41 5.62
CA THR A 133 4.65 -15.78 6.94
C THR A 133 5.84 -14.89 7.27
N PHE A 134 5.87 -14.35 8.48
CA PHE A 134 6.93 -13.48 8.97
C PHE A 134 7.75 -14.16 10.05
N THR A 135 9.03 -13.84 10.08
CA THR A 135 9.90 -14.05 11.25
C THR A 135 9.52 -13.09 12.38
N GLU A 136 10.08 -13.29 13.57
CA GLU A 136 9.76 -12.46 14.76
C GLU A 136 10.12 -10.96 14.59
N ASP A 137 11.19 -10.69 13.84
CA ASP A 137 11.64 -9.35 13.44
C ASP A 137 10.85 -8.77 12.26
N GLY A 138 9.90 -9.51 11.69
CA GLY A 138 9.05 -9.04 10.60
C GLY A 138 9.66 -9.20 9.22
N THR A 139 10.77 -9.94 9.07
CA THR A 139 11.28 -10.34 7.75
C THR A 139 10.32 -11.35 7.12
N ILE A 140 10.13 -11.28 5.80
CA ILE A 140 9.28 -12.24 5.08
C ILE A 140 10.02 -13.58 5.03
N GLU A 141 9.48 -14.59 5.71
CA GLU A 141 9.98 -15.97 5.66
C GLU A 141 9.47 -16.68 4.40
N SER A 142 8.20 -16.50 4.07
CA SER A 142 7.61 -17.03 2.84
C SER A 142 6.39 -16.22 2.37
N SER A 143 6.09 -16.30 1.07
CA SER A 143 4.85 -15.81 0.48
C SER A 143 4.29 -16.85 -0.49
N LYS A 144 3.13 -17.44 -0.15
CA LYS A 144 2.47 -18.48 -0.93
C LYS A 144 1.18 -17.96 -1.53
N GLY A 145 1.00 -18.11 -2.84
CA GLY A 145 -0.27 -17.83 -3.51
C GLY A 145 -1.38 -18.78 -3.06
N LEU A 146 -2.59 -18.25 -2.87
CA LEU A 146 -3.78 -19.02 -2.50
C LEU A 146 -4.76 -19.11 -3.67
N SER A 147 -5.33 -20.31 -3.86
CA SER A 147 -6.56 -20.46 -4.63
C SER A 147 -7.75 -19.80 -3.90
N TYR A 148 -8.82 -19.53 -4.63
CA TYR A 148 -10.06 -19.01 -4.02
C TYR A 148 -10.63 -19.96 -2.95
N GLN A 149 -10.48 -21.28 -3.15
CA GLN A 149 -10.93 -22.29 -2.20
C GLN A 149 -10.09 -22.24 -0.91
N GLU A 150 -8.76 -22.13 -1.02
CA GLU A 150 -7.89 -21.96 0.15
C GLU A 150 -8.20 -20.67 0.88
N PHE A 151 -8.32 -19.54 0.17
CA PHE A 151 -8.69 -18.24 0.76
C PHE A 151 -10.01 -18.29 1.55
N LYS A 152 -11.01 -19.01 1.03
CA LYS A 152 -12.32 -19.18 1.69
C LYS A 152 -12.26 -19.95 3.00
N LEU A 153 -11.23 -20.73 3.27
CA LEU A 153 -11.11 -21.45 4.55
C LEU A 153 -10.72 -20.54 5.72
N PHE A 154 -10.29 -19.31 5.42
CA PHE A 154 -9.83 -18.35 6.41
C PHE A 154 -10.84 -17.23 6.72
N ASN A 155 -11.87 -17.04 5.87
CA ASN A 155 -12.99 -16.09 6.04
C ASN A 155 -14.27 -16.79 6.50
#